data_AF-A0A9E4FE21-F1
#
_entry.id   AF-A0A9E4FE21-F1
#
_cell.length_a   1.000
_cell.length_b   1.000
_cell.length_c   1.000
_cell.angle_alpha   90.00
_cell.angle_beta   90.00
_cell.angle_gamma   90.00
#
_symmetry.space_group_name_H-M   'P 1'
#
loop_
_entity.id
_entity.type
_entity.pdbx_description
1 polymer ?
#
loop_
_entity_poly.entity_id
_entity_poly.type
_entity_poly.pdbx_seq_one_letter_code
_entity_poly.pdbx_strand_id
1 'polypeptide(L)'
;MASLNADLPVGVRVYAGENPKLPLRAWYVTVAPGEDSGRVEVLVSDDPADRRETVSSFAMDTGACVVINGGYFTMERTPARHAGLLVIDGVIEAPATRSAVRDEVRYPTARAALGLASEGFDIAWATSRDGKVQAWTAPPPHRQGAPAQLDPATSTPWDVEDALGGGPALVSNGEVDVATDEEVFFGTAIPYTHPRTAAGITADGTLLLLLVDGRQPLSRGVRLEELAATMVDLGAEEALNLDGGGSSSLVVNGKLLNNPAGRGVEREVMTALGVFCD
;
A
#
# COMPACT_ATOMS: atom_id res chain seq x y z
N MET A 1 -7.36 18.95 -22.29
CA MET A 1 -7.27 18.44 -20.91
C MET A 1 -5.99 19.00 -20.34
N ALA A 2 -6.03 19.63 -19.16
CA ALA A 2 -4.80 19.94 -18.43
C ALA A 2 -3.98 18.65 -18.30
N SER A 3 -2.67 18.74 -18.48
CA SER A 3 -1.76 17.61 -18.25
C SER A 3 -2.04 17.05 -16.85
N LEU A 4 -2.12 15.73 -16.67
CA LEU A 4 -2.18 15.09 -15.34
C LEU A 4 -1.03 15.54 -14.42
N ASN A 5 0.02 16.10 -15.03
CA ASN A 5 1.25 16.56 -14.42
C ASN A 5 1.35 18.10 -14.36
N ALA A 6 0.27 18.83 -14.62
CA ALA A 6 0.27 20.28 -14.45
C ALA A 6 0.55 20.59 -12.98
N ASP A 7 1.44 21.55 -12.73
CA ASP A 7 1.78 22.04 -11.39
C ASP A 7 2.37 20.97 -10.43
N LEU A 8 2.81 19.82 -10.96
CA LEU A 8 3.61 18.85 -10.21
C LEU A 8 5.10 19.12 -10.42
N PRO A 9 5.95 18.89 -9.39
CA PRO A 9 7.39 19.00 -9.50
C PRO A 9 7.93 17.93 -10.46
N VAL A 10 9.15 18.14 -10.97
CA VAL A 10 9.72 17.31 -12.04
C VAL A 10 9.83 15.84 -11.63
N GLY A 11 10.13 15.58 -10.35
CA GLY A 11 10.27 14.25 -9.75
C GLY A 11 8.96 13.51 -9.48
N VAL A 12 7.79 14.18 -9.60
CA VAL A 12 6.48 13.55 -9.41
C VAL A 12 5.75 13.47 -10.74
N ARG A 13 5.47 12.25 -11.21
CA ARG A 13 4.76 12.03 -12.48
C ARG A 13 3.56 11.12 -12.31
N VAL A 14 2.46 11.50 -12.97
CA VAL A 14 1.20 10.78 -13.01
C VAL A 14 0.93 10.33 -14.44
N TYR A 15 0.63 9.04 -14.55
CA TYR A 15 0.34 8.36 -15.80
C TYR A 15 -1.05 7.72 -15.75
N ALA A 16 -1.66 7.52 -16.91
CA ALA A 16 -2.92 6.83 -17.05
C ALA A 16 -2.82 5.80 -18.18
N GLY A 17 -3.41 4.63 -17.98
CA GLY A 17 -3.44 3.54 -18.94
C GLY A 17 -4.84 2.94 -19.07
N GLU A 18 -5.17 2.48 -20.27
CA GLU A 18 -6.39 1.74 -20.55
C GLU A 18 -6.12 0.53 -21.44
N ASN A 19 -6.88 -0.54 -21.22
CA ASN A 19 -6.90 -1.70 -22.11
C ASN A 19 -8.37 -2.03 -22.44
N PRO A 20 -8.88 -1.70 -23.64
CA PRO A 20 -10.27 -1.99 -23.99
C PRO A 20 -10.52 -3.46 -24.35
N LYS A 21 -9.48 -4.22 -24.74
CA LYS A 21 -9.61 -5.66 -25.09
C LYS A 21 -9.76 -6.52 -23.84
N LEU A 22 -9.08 -6.11 -22.78
CA LEU A 22 -9.23 -6.63 -21.43
C LEU A 22 -9.60 -5.44 -20.56
N PRO A 23 -10.89 -5.11 -20.40
CA PRO A 23 -11.34 -3.86 -19.80
C PRO A 23 -10.62 -3.56 -18.49
N LEU A 24 -9.68 -2.63 -18.57
CA LEU A 24 -8.84 -2.16 -17.47
C LEU A 24 -8.60 -0.67 -17.63
N ARG A 25 -8.69 0.04 -16.51
CA ARG A 25 -8.24 1.42 -16.36
C ARG A 25 -7.34 1.49 -15.14
N ALA A 26 -6.18 2.09 -15.31
CA ALA A 26 -5.20 2.21 -14.25
C ALA A 26 -4.52 3.58 -14.31
N TRP A 27 -4.02 3.99 -13.15
CA TRP A 27 -3.17 5.16 -12.99
C TRP A 27 -2.00 4.75 -12.14
N TYR A 28 -0.83 5.29 -12.44
CA TYR A 28 0.30 5.15 -11.53
C TYR A 28 1.01 6.48 -11.37
N VAL A 29 1.60 6.64 -10.20
CA VAL A 29 2.41 7.78 -9.82
C VAL A 29 3.84 7.29 -9.60
N THR A 30 4.80 8.03 -10.13
CA THR A 30 6.22 7.86 -9.83
C THR A 30 6.68 9.03 -8.97
N VAL A 31 7.36 8.76 -7.87
CA VAL A 31 8.08 9.76 -7.07
C VAL A 31 9.55 9.38 -7.08
N ALA A 32 10.34 10.10 -7.89
CA ALA A 32 11.78 9.88 -7.98
C ALA A 32 12.46 10.17 -6.64
N PRO A 33 13.63 9.62 -6.33
CA PRO A 33 14.42 10.08 -5.19
C PRO A 33 15.04 11.47 -5.45
N GLY A 34 15.32 12.23 -4.40
CA GLY A 34 16.09 13.48 -4.45
C GLY A 34 15.28 14.77 -4.22
N GLU A 35 15.98 15.91 -4.27
CA GLU A 35 15.45 17.23 -3.87
C GLU A 35 14.36 17.79 -4.80
N ASP A 36 14.28 17.30 -6.05
CA ASP A 36 13.27 17.70 -7.04
C ASP A 36 11.96 16.90 -6.93
N SER A 37 11.83 16.12 -5.86
CA SER A 37 10.69 15.25 -5.56
C SER A 37 9.99 15.69 -4.30
N GLY A 38 8.66 15.54 -4.31
CA GLY A 38 7.85 15.84 -3.16
C GLY A 38 8.15 14.96 -1.95
N ARG A 39 7.87 15.46 -0.75
CA ARG A 39 7.92 14.67 0.48
C ARG A 39 6.76 13.69 0.53
N VAL A 40 7.01 12.43 0.89
CA VAL A 40 5.97 11.40 1.02
C VAL A 40 5.73 11.11 2.49
N GLU A 41 4.47 11.06 2.91
CA GLU A 41 4.06 10.76 4.28
C GLU A 41 2.92 9.74 4.31
N VAL A 42 2.79 9.05 5.44
CA VAL A 42 1.57 8.31 5.78
C VAL A 42 0.60 9.25 6.47
N LEU A 43 -0.53 9.53 5.81
CA LEU A 43 -1.62 10.31 6.37
C LEU A 43 -2.54 9.39 7.18
N VAL A 44 -2.95 9.84 8.37
CA VAL A 44 -3.85 9.11 9.26
C VAL A 44 -5.02 10.00 9.60
N SER A 45 -6.24 9.46 9.49
CA SER A 45 -7.44 10.25 9.76
C SER A 45 -7.48 10.70 11.22
N ASP A 46 -7.78 11.98 11.42
CA ASP A 46 -7.93 12.60 12.74
C ASP A 46 -9.40 12.79 13.14
N ASP A 47 -10.35 12.28 12.32
CA ASP A 47 -11.79 12.36 12.62
C ASP A 47 -12.08 11.75 14.00
N PRO A 48 -12.57 12.57 14.97
CA PRO A 48 -12.75 12.13 16.34
C PRO A 48 -13.95 11.17 16.53
N ALA A 49 -14.88 11.13 15.57
CA ALA A 49 -16.06 10.29 15.63
C ALA A 49 -15.70 8.85 15.25
N ASP A 50 -14.95 8.66 14.17
CA ASP A 50 -14.73 7.31 13.66
C ASP A 50 -13.36 7.00 13.04
N ARG A 51 -12.47 8.00 12.96
CA ARG A 51 -11.09 7.88 12.46
C ARG A 51 -11.04 7.40 11.00
N ARG A 52 -11.94 7.91 10.16
CA ARG A 52 -11.97 7.68 8.71
C ARG A 52 -12.34 8.96 7.98
N GLU A 53 -11.79 9.12 6.78
CA GLU A 53 -12.15 10.21 5.87
C GLU A 53 -11.89 9.81 4.42
N THR A 54 -12.39 10.60 3.46
CA THR A 54 -12.15 10.31 2.04
C THR A 54 -10.73 10.68 1.62
N VAL A 55 -10.21 10.08 0.55
CA VAL A 55 -8.90 10.47 -0.01
C VAL A 55 -8.91 11.93 -0.49
N SER A 56 -10.06 12.42 -0.98
CA SER A 56 -10.25 13.84 -1.25
C SER A 56 -10.19 14.73 -0.01
N SER A 57 -10.71 14.28 1.14
CA SER A 57 -10.60 15.00 2.41
C SER A 57 -9.14 15.13 2.84
N PHE A 58 -8.39 14.02 2.87
CA PHE A 58 -6.95 14.04 3.13
C PHE A 58 -6.22 15.04 2.24
N ALA A 59 -6.48 15.04 0.93
CA ALA A 59 -5.86 15.98 0.00
C ALA A 59 -6.22 17.44 0.30
N MET A 60 -7.48 17.71 0.64
CA MET A 60 -7.96 19.05 0.96
C MET A 60 -7.38 19.58 2.27
N ASP A 61 -7.32 18.74 3.30
CA ASP A 61 -6.94 19.14 4.65
C ASP A 61 -5.43 19.25 4.83
N THR A 62 -4.66 18.39 4.16
CA THR A 62 -3.19 18.42 4.21
C THR A 62 -2.55 19.32 3.16
N GLY A 63 -3.22 19.53 2.02
CA GLY A 63 -2.63 20.23 0.88
C GLY A 63 -1.70 19.36 0.02
N ALA A 64 -1.63 18.05 0.26
CA ALA A 64 -0.89 17.12 -0.58
C ALA A 64 -1.36 17.19 -2.05
N CYS A 65 -0.39 17.24 -2.97
CA CYS A 65 -0.64 17.31 -4.42
C CYS A 65 -1.06 15.97 -5.01
N VAL A 66 -0.65 14.86 -4.40
CA VAL A 66 -1.10 13.50 -4.74
C VAL A 66 -1.47 12.79 -3.46
N VAL A 67 -2.66 12.18 -3.43
CA VAL A 67 -3.06 11.32 -2.32
C VAL A 67 -3.67 10.03 -2.87
N ILE A 68 -3.20 8.90 -2.38
CA ILE A 68 -3.72 7.57 -2.70
C ILE A 68 -4.05 6.82 -1.41
N ASN A 69 -5.07 5.97 -1.42
CA ASN A 69 -5.42 5.22 -0.22
C ASN A 69 -4.29 4.34 0.31
N GLY A 70 -4.32 4.05 1.62
CA GLY A 70 -3.26 3.36 2.33
C GLY A 70 -3.59 1.91 2.73
N GLY A 71 -3.17 1.57 3.96
CA GLY A 71 -3.22 0.22 4.52
C GLY A 71 -4.61 -0.21 4.97
N TYR A 72 -4.70 -1.48 5.35
CA TYR A 72 -5.95 -2.08 5.80
C TYR A 72 -6.41 -1.53 7.15
N PHE A 73 -7.72 -1.53 7.38
CA PHE A 73 -8.31 -1.11 8.64
C PHE A 73 -9.60 -1.86 8.96
N THR A 74 -10.01 -1.82 10.24
CA THR A 74 -11.24 -2.45 10.69
C THR A 74 -12.45 -1.56 10.43
N MET A 75 -13.11 -1.72 9.27
CA MET A 75 -14.30 -0.93 8.89
C MET A 75 -15.45 -1.01 9.90
N GLU A 76 -15.68 -2.18 10.52
CA GLU A 76 -16.82 -2.40 11.43
C GLU A 76 -16.60 -1.84 12.84
N ARG A 77 -15.42 -1.30 13.15
CA ARG A 77 -15.12 -0.69 14.44
C ARG A 77 -15.20 0.83 14.37
N THR A 78 -15.66 1.42 15.46
CA THR A 78 -15.71 2.88 15.65
C THR A 78 -15.10 3.21 17.02
N PRO A 79 -13.94 3.90 17.08
CA PRO A 79 -13.13 4.35 15.94
C PRO A 79 -12.43 3.19 15.21
N ALA A 80 -12.08 3.43 13.94
CA ALA A 80 -11.32 2.51 13.12
C ALA A 80 -9.93 2.21 13.73
N ARG A 81 -9.40 1.03 13.42
CA ARG A 81 -8.03 0.63 13.78
C ARG A 81 -7.31 0.10 12.56
N HIS A 82 -6.04 0.45 12.44
CA HIS A 82 -5.18 -0.05 11.38
C HIS A 82 -4.98 -1.57 11.57
N ALA A 83 -4.96 -2.32 10.48
CA ALA A 83 -4.86 -3.77 10.46
C ALA A 83 -3.48 -4.19 9.96
N GLY A 84 -2.47 -3.95 10.77
CA GLY A 84 -1.07 -4.17 10.44
C GLY A 84 -0.19 -3.16 11.16
N LEU A 85 1.12 -3.22 10.89
CA LEU A 85 2.06 -2.22 11.37
C LEU A 85 1.64 -0.83 10.87
N LEU A 86 1.61 0.16 11.77
CA LEU A 86 1.52 1.57 11.44
C LEU A 86 2.54 2.30 12.32
N VAL A 87 3.46 3.01 11.69
CA VAL A 87 4.44 3.89 12.34
C VAL A 87 4.24 5.27 11.77
N ILE A 88 4.20 6.28 12.65
CA ILE A 88 4.12 7.71 12.30
C ILE A 88 5.14 8.44 13.16
N ASP A 89 6.01 9.24 12.55
CA ASP A 89 7.07 10.00 13.25
C ASP A 89 7.94 9.12 14.18
N GLY A 90 8.24 7.90 13.74
CA GLY A 90 9.00 6.89 14.50
C GLY A 90 8.22 6.24 15.66
N VAL A 91 6.94 6.58 15.83
CA VAL A 91 6.08 6.05 16.89
C VAL A 91 5.15 4.97 16.34
N ILE A 92 5.12 3.82 17.01
CA ILE A 92 4.23 2.70 16.64
C ILE A 92 2.79 3.02 17.07
N GLU A 93 2.01 3.56 16.14
CA GLU A 93 0.57 3.82 16.26
C GLU A 93 -0.27 2.53 16.26
N ALA A 94 0.14 1.55 15.45
CA ALA A 94 -0.46 0.22 15.47
C ALA A 94 0.65 -0.86 15.40
N PRO A 95 0.67 -1.81 16.35
CA PRO A 95 1.68 -2.86 16.34
C PRO A 95 1.44 -3.84 15.19
N ALA A 96 2.53 -4.37 14.64
CA ALA A 96 2.47 -5.46 13.68
C ALA A 96 1.74 -6.67 14.27
N THR A 97 1.05 -7.42 13.41
CA THR A 97 0.45 -8.71 13.78
C THR A 97 1.59 -9.68 14.07
N ARG A 98 1.64 -10.21 15.30
CA ARG A 98 2.72 -11.13 15.74
C ARG A 98 2.49 -12.59 15.36
N SER A 99 1.22 -12.98 15.25
CA SER A 99 0.84 -14.31 14.82
C SER A 99 -0.57 -14.32 14.25
N ALA A 100 -0.84 -15.21 13.32
CA ALA A 100 -2.18 -15.53 12.84
C ALA A 100 -2.53 -16.98 13.17
N VAL A 101 -3.82 -17.25 13.40
CA VAL A 101 -4.34 -18.61 13.53
C VAL A 101 -5.19 -18.94 12.31
N ARG A 102 -4.92 -20.08 11.69
CA ARG A 102 -5.64 -20.62 10.53
C ARG A 102 -5.79 -22.13 10.71
N ASP A 103 -7.02 -22.62 10.58
CA ASP A 103 -7.33 -24.04 10.75
C ASP A 103 -6.72 -24.63 12.03
N GLU A 104 -6.90 -23.94 13.16
CA GLU A 104 -6.35 -24.28 14.49
C GLU A 104 -4.80 -24.26 14.60
N VAL A 105 -4.08 -23.99 13.52
CA VAL A 105 -2.63 -23.85 13.49
C VAL A 105 -2.21 -22.40 13.67
N ARG A 106 -1.23 -22.16 14.55
CA ARG A 106 -0.64 -20.83 14.77
C ARG A 106 0.59 -20.63 13.91
N TYR A 107 0.63 -19.52 13.18
CA TYR A 107 1.75 -19.06 12.38
C TYR A 107 2.33 -17.81 13.06
N PRO A 108 3.63 -17.77 13.40
CA PRO A 108 4.27 -16.47 13.63
C PRO A 108 4.13 -15.62 12.36
N THR A 109 4.11 -14.30 12.46
CA THR A 109 3.93 -13.45 11.27
C THR A 109 4.89 -12.28 11.26
N ALA A 110 5.50 -12.07 10.09
CA ALA A 110 6.06 -10.80 9.65
C ALA A 110 5.39 -10.52 8.29
N ARG A 111 4.74 -9.36 8.16
CA ARG A 111 4.01 -8.99 6.95
C ARG A 111 4.70 -7.81 6.27
N ALA A 112 4.54 -7.71 4.96
CA ALA A 112 5.11 -6.62 4.20
C ALA A 112 4.55 -5.28 4.66
N ALA A 113 5.44 -4.30 4.80
CA ALA A 113 5.11 -2.91 5.04
C ALA A 113 5.97 -2.02 4.14
N LEU A 114 5.40 -0.91 3.67
CA LEU A 114 6.16 0.17 3.05
C LEU A 114 6.74 1.03 4.18
N GLY A 115 8.05 1.23 4.18
CA GLY A 115 8.76 2.15 5.06
C GLY A 115 9.15 3.43 4.33
N LEU A 116 8.99 4.56 5.01
CA LEU A 116 9.42 5.87 4.54
C LEU A 116 10.52 6.37 5.50
N ALA A 117 11.68 6.72 4.95
CA ALA A 117 12.81 7.27 5.69
C ALA A 117 13.44 8.43 4.90
N SER A 118 14.23 9.26 5.58
CA SER A 118 14.97 10.36 4.97
C SER A 118 15.94 9.92 3.85
N GLU A 119 16.45 8.69 3.91
CA GLU A 119 17.35 8.11 2.89
C GLU A 119 16.59 7.49 1.70
N GLY A 120 15.26 7.36 1.78
CA GLY A 120 14.42 6.79 0.73
C GLY A 120 13.33 5.86 1.24
N PHE A 121 12.87 4.98 0.35
CA PHE A 121 11.79 4.03 0.61
C PHE A 121 12.35 2.62 0.78
N ASP A 122 11.66 1.81 1.57
CA ASP A 122 11.98 0.39 1.74
C ASP A 122 10.72 -0.46 1.84
N ILE A 123 10.79 -1.72 1.44
CA ILE A 123 9.73 -2.71 1.67
C ILE A 123 10.36 -3.86 2.43
N ALA A 124 9.82 -4.14 3.62
CA ALA A 124 10.33 -5.21 4.45
C ALA A 124 9.21 -6.00 5.13
N TRP A 125 9.51 -7.24 5.51
CA TRP A 125 8.62 -8.04 6.35
C TRP A 125 8.87 -7.66 7.79
N ALA A 126 7.92 -6.97 8.42
CA ALA A 126 8.16 -6.33 9.70
C ALA A 126 7.33 -6.93 10.85
N THR A 127 7.89 -6.85 12.05
CA THR A 127 7.19 -7.05 13.32
C THR A 127 7.50 -5.92 14.30
N SER A 128 6.72 -5.83 15.38
CA SER A 128 6.93 -4.82 16.42
C SER A 128 6.97 -5.44 17.82
N ARG A 129 8.04 -5.14 18.56
CA ARG A 129 8.26 -5.62 19.92
C ARG A 129 8.96 -4.56 20.76
N ASP A 130 8.46 -4.36 21.98
CA ASP A 130 9.06 -3.48 22.99
C ASP A 130 9.34 -2.06 22.47
N GLY A 131 8.38 -1.51 21.71
CA GLY A 131 8.47 -0.16 21.13
C GLY A 131 9.38 -0.04 19.92
N LYS A 132 9.95 -1.15 19.42
CA LYS A 132 10.83 -1.17 18.25
C LYS A 132 10.23 -1.97 17.12
N VAL A 133 10.57 -1.58 15.90
CA VAL A 133 10.26 -2.34 14.70
C VAL A 133 11.48 -3.18 14.33
N GLN A 134 11.24 -4.42 13.95
CA GLN A 134 12.26 -5.34 13.44
C GLN A 134 11.79 -5.84 12.08
N ALA A 135 12.72 -5.97 11.15
CA ALA A 135 12.44 -6.36 9.79
C ALA A 135 13.31 -7.55 9.35
N TRP A 136 12.79 -8.29 8.37
CA TRP A 136 13.51 -9.29 7.60
C TRP A 136 13.47 -8.90 6.12
N THR A 137 14.49 -9.31 5.38
CA THR A 137 14.59 -9.12 3.93
C THR A 137 13.81 -10.18 3.13
N ALA A 138 13.18 -11.14 3.80
CA ALA A 138 12.34 -12.16 3.20
C ALA A 138 11.28 -12.62 4.21
N PRO A 139 10.10 -13.07 3.75
CA PRO A 139 9.09 -13.56 4.65
C PRO A 139 9.46 -14.95 5.20
N PRO A 140 8.90 -15.35 6.35
CA PRO A 140 8.96 -16.75 6.76
C PRO A 140 8.28 -17.65 5.69
N PRO A 141 8.88 -18.79 5.30
CA PRO A 141 8.39 -19.64 4.22
C PRO A 141 7.21 -20.51 4.69
N HIS A 142 6.13 -19.88 5.17
CA HIS A 142 4.92 -20.56 5.59
C HIS A 142 4.24 -21.25 4.41
N ARG A 143 3.60 -22.39 4.69
CA ARG A 143 2.65 -23.05 3.80
C ARG A 143 1.39 -23.38 4.56
N GLN A 144 0.26 -23.51 3.88
CA GLN A 144 -0.99 -23.90 4.54
C GLN A 144 -0.82 -25.25 5.25
N GLY A 145 -1.11 -25.26 6.56
CA GLY A 145 -0.93 -26.42 7.45
C GLY A 145 0.51 -26.63 7.95
N ALA A 146 1.48 -25.86 7.47
CA ALA A 146 2.90 -26.03 7.77
C ALA A 146 3.56 -24.68 8.13
N PRO A 147 3.51 -24.27 9.41
CA PRO A 147 4.13 -23.04 9.86
C PRO A 147 5.66 -23.18 9.91
N ALA A 148 6.38 -22.32 9.18
CA ALA A 148 7.81 -22.07 9.38
C ALA A 148 8.12 -21.39 10.72
N GLN A 149 9.39 -21.44 11.13
CA GLN A 149 9.90 -20.63 12.24
C GLN A 149 10.23 -19.21 11.74
N LEU A 150 10.04 -18.23 12.62
CA LEU A 150 10.47 -16.86 12.42
C LEU A 150 11.48 -16.55 13.54
N ASP A 151 12.77 -16.63 13.22
CA ASP A 151 13.84 -16.42 14.20
C ASP A 151 14.10 -14.91 14.40
N PRO A 152 13.85 -14.35 15.60
CA PRO A 152 14.15 -12.95 15.87
C PRO A 152 15.64 -12.60 15.74
N ALA A 153 16.54 -13.57 15.88
CA ALA A 153 17.99 -13.33 15.76
C ALA A 153 18.44 -13.01 14.33
N THR A 154 17.61 -13.29 13.31
CA THR A 154 17.88 -12.96 11.91
C THR A 154 17.24 -11.65 11.45
N SER A 155 16.49 -10.98 12.34
CA SER A 155 15.93 -9.66 12.06
C SER A 155 16.96 -8.56 12.31
N THR A 156 16.73 -7.42 11.65
CA THR A 156 17.45 -6.17 11.92
C THR A 156 16.47 -5.11 12.44
N PRO A 157 16.94 -4.15 13.26
CA PRO A 157 16.18 -2.92 13.49
C PRO A 157 15.80 -2.27 12.16
N TRP A 158 14.56 -1.81 12.08
CA TRP A 158 14.05 -1.09 10.92
C TRP A 158 13.71 0.32 11.36
N ASP A 159 14.65 1.23 11.11
CA ASP A 159 14.58 2.63 11.52
C ASP A 159 13.93 3.43 10.38
N VAL A 160 12.61 3.59 10.49
CA VAL A 160 11.77 4.31 9.53
C VAL A 160 11.00 5.42 10.25
N GLU A 161 10.79 6.54 9.57
CA GLU A 161 10.00 7.66 10.09
C GLU A 161 8.53 7.27 10.05
N ASP A 162 8.04 6.84 8.89
CA ASP A 162 6.71 6.28 8.75
C ASP A 162 6.77 4.84 8.24
N ALA A 163 5.76 4.03 8.58
CA ALA A 163 5.58 2.73 8.00
C ALA A 163 4.10 2.36 7.88
N LEU A 164 3.75 1.77 6.74
CA LEU A 164 2.39 1.39 6.42
C LEU A 164 2.33 -0.09 6.03
N GLY A 165 1.79 -0.89 6.95
CA GLY A 165 1.54 -2.31 6.70
C GLY A 165 0.45 -2.52 5.65
N GLY A 166 0.73 -3.38 4.67
CA GLY A 166 -0.23 -3.80 3.66
C GLY A 166 -0.20 -5.31 3.51
N GLY A 167 0.04 -5.74 2.28
CA GLY A 167 0.25 -7.13 1.91
C GLY A 167 -0.87 -7.72 1.05
N PRO A 168 -0.64 -8.90 0.46
CA PRO A 168 0.67 -9.59 0.45
C PRO A 168 1.72 -8.81 -0.35
N ALA A 169 3.00 -9.08 -0.11
CA ALA A 169 4.04 -8.75 -1.08
C ALA A 169 3.69 -9.36 -2.45
N LEU A 170 4.08 -8.64 -3.50
CA LEU A 170 3.72 -8.92 -4.89
C LEU A 170 4.94 -9.22 -5.75
N VAL A 171 6.03 -8.50 -5.51
CA VAL A 171 7.25 -8.52 -6.29
C VAL A 171 8.42 -8.57 -5.33
N SER A 172 9.40 -9.41 -5.63
CA SER A 172 10.69 -9.43 -4.97
C SER A 172 11.80 -9.68 -5.98
N ASN A 173 12.92 -8.95 -5.86
CA ASN A 173 14.04 -8.98 -6.81
C ASN A 173 13.62 -8.81 -8.28
N GLY A 174 12.64 -7.94 -8.54
CA GLY A 174 12.12 -7.66 -9.88
C GLY A 174 11.28 -8.79 -10.51
N GLU A 175 10.96 -9.84 -9.75
CA GLU A 175 10.16 -10.97 -10.21
C GLU A 175 8.82 -11.06 -9.47
N VAL A 176 7.80 -11.58 -10.16
CA VAL A 176 6.49 -11.83 -9.55
C VAL A 176 6.62 -12.89 -8.47
N ASP A 177 6.41 -12.49 -7.21
CA ASP A 177 6.45 -13.36 -6.03
C ASP A 177 5.35 -12.97 -5.04
N VAL A 178 4.15 -13.52 -5.25
CA VAL A 178 2.96 -13.17 -4.47
C VAL A 178 2.92 -13.96 -3.16
N ALA A 179 3.38 -13.34 -2.07
CA ALA A 179 3.61 -13.93 -0.74
C ALA A 179 2.32 -14.21 0.08
N THR A 180 1.26 -14.73 -0.54
CA THR A 180 -0.04 -14.96 0.14
C THR A 180 0.07 -16.02 1.25
N ASP A 181 0.85 -17.08 1.00
CA ASP A 181 1.06 -18.15 1.96
C ASP A 181 2.01 -17.72 3.08
N GLU A 182 3.13 -17.14 2.68
CA GLU A 182 4.22 -16.67 3.50
C GLU A 182 3.78 -15.54 4.46
N GLU A 183 2.82 -14.70 4.07
CA GLU A 183 2.24 -13.67 4.94
C GLU A 183 0.91 -14.08 5.63
N VAL A 184 0.51 -15.34 5.46
CA VAL A 184 -0.64 -15.97 6.12
C VAL A 184 -1.96 -15.26 5.76
N PHE A 185 -2.11 -14.92 4.49
CA PHE A 185 -3.33 -14.37 3.90
C PHE A 185 -4.31 -15.47 3.43
N PHE A 186 -3.90 -16.74 3.36
CA PHE A 186 -4.82 -17.84 3.11
C PHE A 186 -5.95 -17.90 4.16
N GLY A 187 -7.12 -18.37 3.74
CA GLY A 187 -8.34 -18.36 4.55
C GLY A 187 -8.93 -16.97 4.79
N THR A 188 -8.32 -15.89 4.24
CA THR A 188 -8.98 -14.58 4.16
C THR A 188 -9.74 -14.47 2.84
N ALA A 189 -10.82 -13.70 2.83
CA ALA A 189 -11.60 -13.47 1.62
C ALA A 189 -10.89 -12.46 0.71
N ILE A 190 -9.82 -12.89 0.03
CA ILE A 190 -9.19 -12.11 -1.05
C ILE A 190 -10.04 -12.29 -2.31
N PRO A 191 -10.68 -11.24 -2.82
CA PRO A 191 -11.49 -11.37 -4.02
C PRO A 191 -10.62 -11.70 -5.24
N TYR A 192 -11.08 -12.60 -6.10
CA TYR A 192 -10.31 -13.04 -7.27
C TYR A 192 -9.93 -11.85 -8.18
N THR A 193 -10.90 -11.09 -8.67
CA THR A 193 -10.68 -9.84 -9.44
C THR A 193 -11.29 -8.65 -8.71
N HIS A 194 -10.53 -7.56 -8.59
CA HIS A 194 -10.92 -6.45 -7.73
C HIS A 194 -10.26 -5.12 -8.15
N PRO A 195 -10.81 -3.94 -7.79
CA PRO A 195 -10.01 -2.72 -7.73
C PRO A 195 -8.85 -2.94 -6.75
N ARG A 196 -7.65 -2.53 -7.12
CA ARG A 196 -6.43 -2.76 -6.34
C ARG A 196 -5.60 -1.50 -6.27
N THR A 197 -4.92 -1.35 -5.15
CA THR A 197 -3.90 -0.33 -4.93
C THR A 197 -2.61 -1.06 -4.54
N ALA A 198 -1.47 -0.61 -5.05
CA ALA A 198 -0.16 -1.18 -4.72
C ALA A 198 0.88 -0.07 -4.58
N ALA A 199 1.91 -0.34 -3.78
CA ALA A 199 3.12 0.44 -3.70
C ALA A 199 4.32 -0.43 -4.08
N GLY A 200 5.31 0.14 -4.74
CA GLY A 200 6.55 -0.55 -5.06
C GLY A 200 7.72 0.40 -5.22
N ILE A 201 8.92 -0.16 -5.27
CA ILE A 201 10.17 0.59 -5.31
C ILE A 201 10.97 0.02 -6.47
N THR A 202 11.45 0.89 -7.38
CA THR A 202 12.31 0.46 -8.48
C THR A 202 13.78 0.40 -8.03
N ALA A 203 14.64 -0.23 -8.83
CA ALA A 203 16.08 -0.35 -8.52
C ALA A 203 16.81 0.98 -8.33
N ASP A 204 16.29 2.10 -8.86
CA ASP A 204 16.87 3.43 -8.66
C ASP A 204 16.33 4.18 -7.43
N GLY A 205 15.43 3.56 -6.65
CA GLY A 205 14.80 4.16 -5.47
C GLY A 205 13.51 4.94 -5.77
N THR A 206 13.04 5.00 -7.02
CA THR A 206 11.75 5.61 -7.36
C THR A 206 10.59 4.84 -6.73
N LEU A 207 9.72 5.54 -6.01
CA LEU A 207 8.45 5.02 -5.50
C LEU A 207 7.41 4.95 -6.61
N LEU A 208 6.74 3.81 -6.72
CA LEU A 208 5.60 3.55 -7.59
C LEU A 208 4.33 3.42 -6.75
N LEU A 209 3.30 4.19 -7.07
CA LEU A 209 1.96 4.07 -6.49
C LEU A 209 0.97 3.75 -7.60
N LEU A 210 0.45 2.52 -7.62
CA LEU A 210 -0.44 2.03 -8.66
C LEU A 210 -1.87 1.91 -8.13
N LEU A 211 -2.83 2.45 -8.89
CA LEU A 211 -4.26 2.19 -8.72
C LEU A 211 -4.82 1.55 -9.98
N VAL A 212 -5.50 0.41 -9.83
CA VAL A 212 -6.28 -0.23 -10.87
C VAL A 212 -7.75 -0.18 -10.49
N ASP A 213 -8.57 0.45 -11.33
CA ASP A 213 -10.01 0.54 -11.13
C ASP A 213 -10.65 -0.85 -11.28
N GLY A 214 -11.86 -1.06 -10.76
CA GLY A 214 -12.52 -2.36 -10.89
C GLY A 214 -14.03 -2.31 -10.67
N ARG A 215 -14.70 -3.47 -10.82
CA ARG A 215 -16.15 -3.65 -10.63
C ARG A 215 -17.01 -2.76 -11.54
N GLN A 216 -16.51 -2.38 -12.72
CA GLN A 216 -17.23 -1.54 -13.67
C GLN A 216 -16.99 -1.98 -15.12
N PRO A 217 -17.88 -1.67 -16.08
CA PRO A 217 -17.73 -2.12 -17.47
C PRO A 217 -16.42 -1.71 -18.13
N LEU A 218 -15.89 -0.54 -17.76
CA LEU A 218 -14.62 -0.02 -18.29
C LEU A 218 -13.38 -0.55 -17.57
N SER A 219 -13.54 -1.19 -16.41
CA SER A 219 -12.45 -1.82 -15.68
C SER A 219 -12.97 -2.95 -14.79
N ARG A 220 -12.60 -4.19 -15.12
CA ARG A 220 -13.01 -5.37 -14.35
C ARG A 220 -12.27 -5.48 -13.01
N GLY A 221 -11.12 -4.81 -12.88
CA GLY A 221 -10.16 -5.01 -11.80
C GLY A 221 -9.15 -6.11 -12.12
N VAL A 222 -8.23 -6.37 -11.21
CA VAL A 222 -7.13 -7.32 -11.43
C VAL A 222 -7.02 -8.35 -10.30
N ARG A 223 -6.43 -9.49 -10.64
CA ARG A 223 -5.92 -10.49 -9.70
C ARG A 223 -4.61 -10.01 -9.08
N LEU A 224 -4.18 -10.62 -7.98
CA LEU A 224 -2.90 -10.24 -7.35
C LEU A 224 -1.72 -10.52 -8.29
N GLU A 225 -1.75 -11.61 -9.05
CA GLU A 225 -0.71 -11.97 -10.02
C GLU A 225 -0.68 -11.00 -11.21
N GLU A 226 -1.84 -10.49 -11.63
CA GLU A 226 -1.93 -9.47 -12.68
C GLU A 226 -1.42 -8.12 -12.18
N LEU A 227 -1.69 -7.78 -10.92
CA LEU A 227 -1.17 -6.60 -10.26
C LEU A 227 0.36 -6.66 -10.11
N ALA A 228 0.88 -7.80 -9.65
CA ALA A 228 2.32 -8.05 -9.51
C ALA A 228 3.03 -7.96 -10.87
N ALA A 229 2.50 -8.61 -11.91
CA ALA A 229 3.05 -8.50 -13.25
C ALA A 229 3.06 -7.06 -13.76
N THR A 230 2.01 -6.28 -13.45
CA THR A 230 1.97 -4.85 -13.80
C THR A 230 3.04 -4.05 -13.06
N MET A 231 3.28 -4.35 -11.77
CA MET A 231 4.36 -3.69 -11.01
C MET A 231 5.74 -4.01 -11.58
N VAL A 232 6.01 -5.26 -11.97
CA VAL A 232 7.25 -5.65 -12.67
C VAL A 232 7.38 -4.93 -14.01
N ASP A 233 6.31 -4.87 -14.81
CA ASP A 233 6.31 -4.15 -16.10
C ASP A 233 6.59 -2.64 -15.93
N LEU A 234 6.23 -2.07 -14.77
CA LEU A 234 6.54 -0.68 -14.40
C LEU A 234 7.95 -0.51 -13.81
N GLY A 235 8.70 -1.60 -13.62
CA GLY A 235 10.09 -1.60 -13.13
C GLY A 235 10.24 -1.74 -11.62
N ALA A 236 9.22 -2.19 -10.90
CA ALA A 236 9.34 -2.46 -9.47
C ALA A 236 10.34 -3.60 -9.22
N GLU A 237 11.29 -3.36 -8.31
CA GLU A 237 12.18 -4.39 -7.75
C GLU A 237 11.50 -5.08 -6.56
N GLU A 238 10.80 -4.29 -5.75
CA GLU A 238 9.99 -4.75 -4.62
C GLU A 238 8.61 -4.10 -4.71
N ALA A 239 7.55 -4.83 -4.35
CA ALA A 239 6.19 -4.27 -4.30
C ALA A 239 5.29 -5.01 -3.31
N LEU A 240 4.32 -4.29 -2.74
CA LEU A 240 3.24 -4.87 -1.95
C LEU A 240 1.86 -4.34 -2.36
N ASN A 241 0.86 -5.16 -2.10
CA ASN A 241 -0.54 -4.76 -2.23
C ASN A 241 -0.95 -3.88 -1.02
N LEU A 242 -1.82 -2.90 -1.27
CA LEU A 242 -2.46 -2.05 -0.25
C LEU A 242 -3.97 -2.34 -0.17
N ASP A 243 -4.71 -1.61 0.68
CA ASP A 243 -6.16 -1.80 0.73
C ASP A 243 -6.79 -1.47 -0.63
N GLY A 244 -7.83 -2.23 -1.00
CA GLY A 244 -8.39 -2.19 -2.34
C GLY A 244 -9.90 -2.01 -2.36
N GLY A 245 -10.49 -2.22 -3.54
CA GLY A 245 -11.94 -2.25 -3.70
C GLY A 245 -12.56 -0.88 -3.63
N GLY A 246 -13.49 -0.70 -2.68
CA GLY A 246 -14.10 0.60 -2.45
C GLY A 246 -13.12 1.61 -1.85
N SER A 247 -12.01 1.14 -1.27
CA SER A 247 -10.97 1.99 -0.70
C SER A 247 -10.02 2.54 -1.78
N SER A 248 -9.98 1.93 -2.97
CA SER A 248 -9.11 2.37 -4.07
C SER A 248 -9.56 3.73 -4.61
N SER A 249 -8.82 4.77 -4.22
CA SER A 249 -9.02 6.16 -4.65
C SER A 249 -7.67 6.85 -4.85
N LEU A 250 -7.57 7.67 -5.90
CA LEU A 250 -6.41 8.50 -6.22
C LEU A 250 -6.86 9.93 -6.52
N VAL A 251 -6.32 10.88 -5.78
CA VAL A 251 -6.54 12.32 -5.95
C VAL A 251 -5.24 12.97 -6.38
N VAL A 252 -5.31 13.81 -7.41
CA VAL A 252 -4.18 14.62 -7.89
C VAL A 252 -4.63 16.06 -8.06
N ASN A 253 -3.91 17.00 -7.45
CA ASN A 253 -4.22 18.43 -7.40
C ASN A 253 -5.70 18.69 -7.04
N GLY A 254 -6.16 18.05 -5.96
CA GLY A 254 -7.54 18.16 -5.47
C GLY A 254 -8.61 17.52 -6.36
N LYS A 255 -8.22 16.73 -7.38
CA LYS A 255 -9.14 16.06 -8.28
C LYS A 255 -9.05 14.53 -8.16
N LEU A 256 -10.17 13.91 -7.81
CA LEU A 256 -10.35 12.45 -7.89
C LEU A 256 -10.24 11.98 -9.36
N LEU A 257 -9.31 11.05 -9.62
CA LEU A 257 -8.99 10.57 -10.97
C LEU A 257 -9.78 9.34 -11.40
N ASN A 258 -10.01 8.41 -10.48
CA ASN A 258 -10.65 7.12 -10.77
C ASN A 258 -12.16 7.14 -10.49
N ASN A 259 -12.87 6.04 -10.78
CA ASN A 259 -14.28 5.87 -10.42
C ASN A 259 -14.40 4.79 -9.32
N PRO A 260 -14.34 5.18 -8.02
CA PRO A 260 -14.19 4.23 -6.92
C PRO A 260 -15.22 3.11 -6.94
N ALA A 261 -14.75 1.88 -7.13
CA ALA A 261 -15.53 0.65 -7.25
C ALA A 261 -16.76 0.74 -8.20
N GLY A 262 -16.74 1.63 -9.20
CA GLY A 262 -17.84 1.85 -10.13
C GLY A 262 -19.02 2.66 -9.58
N ARG A 263 -18.90 3.27 -8.39
CA ARG A 263 -20.01 3.96 -7.70
C ARG A 263 -19.98 5.48 -7.82
N GLY A 264 -18.85 6.06 -8.22
CA GLY A 264 -18.65 7.51 -8.30
C GLY A 264 -18.56 8.20 -6.93
N VAL A 265 -18.48 7.44 -5.84
CA VAL A 265 -18.38 7.95 -4.47
C VAL A 265 -17.26 7.21 -3.76
N GLU A 266 -16.36 7.96 -3.13
CA GLU A 266 -15.26 7.43 -2.35
C GLU A 266 -15.76 6.73 -1.08
N ARG A 267 -15.08 5.65 -0.69
CA ARG A 267 -15.20 5.14 0.68
C ARG A 267 -14.21 5.90 1.55
N GLU A 268 -14.63 6.21 2.77
CA GLU A 268 -13.72 6.70 3.80
C GLU A 268 -12.72 5.62 4.21
N VAL A 269 -11.46 6.01 4.34
CA VAL A 269 -10.33 5.16 4.72
C VAL A 269 -9.66 5.73 5.96
N MET A 270 -8.97 4.89 6.71
CA MET A 270 -8.25 5.33 7.91
C MET A 270 -6.89 5.95 7.59
N THR A 271 -6.23 5.47 6.53
CA THR A 271 -4.88 5.92 6.15
C THR A 271 -4.78 6.13 4.65
N ALA A 272 -3.87 7.02 4.26
CA ALA A 272 -3.51 7.31 2.88
C ALA A 272 -1.99 7.55 2.78
N LEU A 273 -1.45 7.49 1.57
CA LEU A 273 -0.11 7.97 1.25
C LEU A 273 -0.26 9.33 0.56
N GLY A 274 0.33 10.36 1.15
CA GLY A 274 0.34 11.72 0.64
C GLY A 274 1.70 12.09 0.07
N VAL A 275 1.71 12.75 -1.09
CA VAL A 275 2.89 13.42 -1.65
C VAL A 275 2.67 14.92 -1.56
N PHE A 276 3.61 15.62 -0.95
CA PHE A 276 3.64 17.07 -0.79
C PHE A 276 4.61 17.67 -1.81
N CYS A 277 4.15 18.63 -2.60
CA CYS A 277 4.87 19.15 -3.77
C CYS A 277 5.44 20.58 -3.55
N ASP A 278 5.58 20.98 -2.29
CA ASP A 278 6.05 22.30 -1.86
C ASP A 278 7.58 22.45 -1.85
#